data_AF-A0A0F9VUV6-F1
#
_entry.id   AF-A0A0F9VUV6-F1
#
_cell.length_a   1.000
_cell.length_b   1.000
_cell.length_c   1.000
_cell.angle_alpha   90.00
_cell.angle_beta   90.00
_cell.angle_gamma   90.00
#
_symmetry.space_group_name_H-M   'P 1'
#
loop_
_entity.id
_entity.type
_entity.pdbx_description
1 polymer ?
#
loop_
_entity_poly.entity_id
_entity_poly.type
_entity_poly.pdbx_seq_one_letter_code
_entity_poly.pdbx_strand_id
1 'polypeptide(L)'
;MPVYTGQINDGGMNCTRPDLLDKWMKRNDGLWWKAKFEIVGKHKDPKTAAQLGYYWGLLQPEIWEQLVRDGHTITIEAFGKQIEIPFTADSTHEMLTALCGHVGDGGKAIRLSDPDMGIGECMKFIDGVLNIAADLGMNMDGLKAKRPELGE
;
A
#
# COMPACT_ATOMS: atom_id res chain seq x y z
N MET A 1 17.27 31.14 10.15
CA MET A 1 17.82 29.81 10.50
C MET A 1 17.57 28.92 9.30
N PRO A 2 18.57 28.20 8.75
CA PRO A 2 18.35 27.31 7.62
C PRO A 2 17.35 26.20 8.00
N VAL A 3 16.46 25.84 7.07
CA VAL A 3 15.52 24.74 7.23
C VAL A 3 16.05 23.57 6.42
N TYR A 4 16.28 22.45 7.09
CA TYR A 4 16.70 21.20 6.47
C TYR A 4 15.62 20.16 6.74
N THR A 5 15.19 19.43 5.70
CA THR A 5 14.26 18.31 5.84
C THR A 5 15.04 17.00 5.79
N GLY A 6 14.53 15.98 6.45
CA GLY A 6 15.19 14.69 6.55
C GLY A 6 14.25 13.60 7.01
N GLN A 7 14.71 12.36 6.90
CA GLN A 7 14.04 11.18 7.43
C GLN A 7 14.89 10.56 8.53
N ILE A 8 14.24 9.94 9.51
CA ILE A 8 14.93 9.14 10.53
C ILE A 8 14.73 7.67 10.15
N ASN A 9 15.82 7.00 9.80
CA ASN A 9 15.83 5.58 9.43
C ASN A 9 16.87 4.87 10.31
N ASP A 10 16.50 3.72 10.88
CA ASP A 10 17.41 2.88 11.69
C ASP A 10 18.16 3.62 12.81
N GLY A 11 17.48 4.58 13.45
CA GLY A 11 18.07 5.42 14.51
C GLY A 11 19.01 6.53 14.02
N GLY A 12 19.23 6.66 12.71
CA GLY A 12 20.00 7.73 12.08
C GLY A 12 19.13 8.82 11.46
N MET A 13 19.53 10.09 11.59
CA MET A 13 18.88 11.21 10.92
C MET A 13 19.57 11.48 9.57
N ASN A 14 18.83 11.28 8.47
CA ASN A 14 19.28 11.52 7.11
C ASN A 14 18.70 12.82 6.58
N CYS A 15 19.54 13.80 6.28
CA CYS A 15 19.12 15.04 5.61
C CYS A 15 18.89 14.79 4.11
N THR A 16 17.84 15.35 3.53
CA THR A 16 17.58 15.29 2.08
C THR A 16 18.61 16.06 1.26
N ARG A 17 19.27 17.06 1.88
CA ARG A 17 20.32 17.90 1.29
C ARG A 17 21.55 17.95 2.19
N PRO A 18 22.28 16.83 2.31
CA PRO A 18 23.46 16.75 3.17
C PRO A 18 24.57 17.71 2.68
N ASP A 19 24.65 17.97 1.38
CA ASP A 19 25.60 18.92 0.78
C ASP A 19 25.43 20.36 1.31
N LEU A 20 24.19 20.79 1.54
CA LEU A 20 23.90 22.13 2.05
C LEU A 20 24.15 22.23 3.55
N LEU A 21 23.88 21.15 4.28
CA LEU A 21 24.19 21.05 5.69
C LEU A 21 25.70 21.08 5.91
N ASP A 22 26.47 20.30 5.14
CA ASP A 22 27.93 20.28 5.19
C ASP A 22 28.57 21.63 4.87
N LYS A 23 28.09 22.31 3.82
CA LYS A 23 28.56 23.66 3.48
C LYS A 23 28.28 24.66 4.61
N TRP A 24 27.12 24.56 5.25
CA TRP A 24 26.78 25.41 6.37
C TRP A 24 27.64 25.11 7.59
N MET A 25 27.86 23.84 7.93
CA MET A 25 28.73 23.43 9.03
C MET A 25 30.16 23.94 8.83
N LYS A 26 30.75 23.75 7.64
CA LYS A 26 32.10 24.26 7.31
C LYS A 26 32.22 25.77 7.43
N ARG A 27 31.16 26.52 7.09
CA ARG A 27 31.15 27.98 7.17
C ARG A 27 31.03 28.51 8.60
N ASN A 28 30.47 27.72 9.52
CA ASN A 28 30.15 28.12 10.89
C ASN A 28 30.96 27.31 11.92
N ASP A 29 32.10 26.75 11.52
CA ASP A 29 32.97 25.98 12.39
C ASP A 29 33.42 26.79 13.61
N GLY A 30 33.44 26.15 14.77
CA GLY A 30 33.76 26.79 16.06
C GLY A 30 32.64 27.61 16.73
N LEU A 31 31.46 27.75 16.12
CA LEU A 31 30.32 28.45 16.71
C LEU A 31 29.40 27.52 17.49
N TRP A 32 28.86 28.02 18.61
CA TRP A 32 27.72 27.39 19.29
C TRP A 32 26.44 27.62 18.48
N TRP A 33 25.64 26.57 18.34
CA TRP A 33 24.40 26.61 17.57
C TRP A 33 23.24 25.92 18.32
N LYS A 34 22.01 26.24 17.90
CA LYS A 34 20.76 25.65 18.39
C LYS A 34 19.93 25.19 17.20
N ALA A 35 19.50 23.93 17.19
CA ALA A 35 18.47 23.45 16.26
C ALA A 35 17.09 23.44 16.93
N LYS A 36 16.08 23.61 16.09
CA LYS A 36 14.68 23.29 16.41
C LYS A 36 14.26 22.18 15.45
N PHE A 37 13.79 21.06 16.02
CA PHE A 37 13.24 19.96 15.24
C PHE A 37 11.72 20.05 15.25
N GLU A 38 11.13 19.79 14.09
CA GLU A 38 9.69 19.70 13.90
C GLU A 38 9.40 18.40 13.15
N ILE A 39 8.51 17.58 13.71
CA ILE A 39 8.06 16.36 13.04
C ILE A 39 7.05 16.78 11.98
N VAL A 40 7.42 16.57 10.71
CA VAL A 40 6.55 16.83 9.57
C VAL A 40 6.00 15.49 9.08
N GLY A 41 4.68 15.33 9.16
CA GLY A 41 3.99 14.08 8.80
C GLY A 41 3.82 13.10 9.96
N LYS A 42 3.29 11.91 9.67
CA LYS A 42 3.15 10.79 10.61
C LYS A 42 3.97 9.62 10.11
N HIS A 43 4.69 8.94 11.01
CA HIS A 43 5.25 7.63 10.70
C HIS A 43 4.08 6.67 10.45
N LYS A 44 4.08 5.99 9.31
CA LYS A 44 3.20 4.87 9.04
C LYS A 44 4.04 3.61 9.11
N ASP A 45 3.64 2.69 9.97
CA ASP A 45 4.28 1.38 10.00
C ASP A 45 4.11 0.73 8.63
N PRO A 46 5.19 0.17 8.06
CA PRO A 46 5.12 -0.47 6.76
C PRO A 46 4.21 -1.69 6.82
N LYS A 47 3.54 -1.96 5.71
CA LYS A 47 2.83 -3.24 5.47
C LYS A 47 3.80 -4.42 5.60
N THR A 48 3.34 -5.50 6.21
CA THR A 48 4.19 -6.66 6.54
C THR A 48 4.25 -7.68 5.40
N ALA A 49 5.28 -8.53 5.41
CA ALA A 49 5.41 -9.59 4.42
C ALA A 49 4.25 -10.60 4.51
N ALA A 50 3.73 -10.86 5.70
CA ALA A 50 2.58 -11.74 5.91
C ALA A 50 1.30 -11.16 5.28
N GLN A 51 1.05 -9.85 5.43
CA GLN A 51 -0.08 -9.16 4.77
C GLN A 51 -0.01 -9.25 3.25
N LEU A 52 1.17 -8.95 2.69
CA LEU A 52 1.39 -9.03 1.25
C LEU A 52 1.29 -10.47 0.73
N GLY A 53 1.87 -11.43 1.46
CA GLY A 53 1.81 -12.85 1.13
C GLY A 53 0.38 -13.40 1.18
N TYR A 54 -0.41 -12.99 2.16
CA TYR A 54 -1.83 -13.38 2.27
C TYR A 54 -2.66 -12.83 1.10
N TYR A 55 -2.43 -11.58 0.70
CA TYR A 55 -3.11 -11.00 -0.46
C TYR A 55 -2.69 -11.65 -1.78
N TRP A 56 -1.39 -11.65 -2.09
CA TRP A 56 -0.87 -12.10 -3.39
C TRP A 56 -0.83 -13.62 -3.55
N GLY A 57 -0.61 -14.35 -2.45
CA GLY A 57 -0.45 -15.80 -2.46
C GLY A 57 -1.73 -16.59 -2.16
N LEU A 58 -2.80 -15.93 -1.69
CA LEU A 58 -4.07 -16.59 -1.39
C LEU A 58 -5.27 -15.83 -1.95
N LEU A 59 -5.54 -14.61 -1.46
CA LEU A 59 -6.82 -13.95 -1.76
C LEU A 59 -6.98 -13.62 -3.25
N GLN A 60 -5.99 -12.98 -3.86
CA GLN A 60 -6.11 -12.56 -5.26
C GLN A 60 -6.22 -13.78 -6.21
N PRO A 61 -5.41 -14.85 -6.08
CA PRO A 61 -5.56 -16.04 -6.90
C PRO A 61 -6.90 -16.74 -6.73
N GLU A 62 -7.37 -16.94 -5.49
CA GLU A 62 -8.63 -17.63 -5.20
C GLU A 62 -9.84 -16.85 -5.77
N ILE A 63 -9.84 -15.52 -5.65
CA ILE A 63 -10.89 -14.67 -6.24
C ILE A 63 -10.84 -14.72 -7.76
N TRP A 64 -9.65 -14.66 -8.35
CA TRP A 64 -9.50 -14.76 -9.80
C TRP A 64 -10.04 -16.09 -10.33
N GLU A 65 -9.65 -17.21 -9.70
CA GLU A 65 -10.15 -18.54 -10.07
C GLU A 65 -11.66 -18.66 -9.92
N GLN A 66 -12.23 -18.08 -8.86
CA GLN A 66 -13.68 -18.06 -8.65
C GLN A 66 -14.41 -17.23 -9.72
N LEU A 67 -13.92 -16.04 -10.06
CA LEU A 67 -14.49 -15.21 -11.12
C LEU A 67 -14.49 -15.94 -12.48
N VAL A 68 -13.40 -16.64 -12.81
CA VAL A 68 -13.30 -17.44 -14.03
C VAL A 68 -14.27 -18.62 -13.99
N ARG A 69 -14.38 -19.31 -12.84
CA ARG A 69 -15.31 -20.44 -12.65
C ARG A 69 -16.77 -20.02 -12.83
N ASP A 70 -17.13 -18.84 -12.34
CA ASP A 70 -18.48 -18.29 -12.43
C ASP A 70 -18.76 -17.65 -13.80
N GLY A 71 -17.77 -17.62 -14.70
CA GLY A 71 -17.91 -17.11 -16.06
C GLY A 71 -17.93 -15.59 -16.16
N HIS A 72 -17.44 -14.88 -15.14
CA HIS A 72 -17.34 -13.42 -15.18
C HIS A 72 -16.31 -12.97 -16.22
N THR A 73 -16.64 -11.90 -16.93
CA THR A 73 -15.79 -11.28 -17.96
C THR A 73 -15.53 -9.81 -17.65
N ILE A 74 -14.48 -9.27 -18.26
CA ILE A 74 -14.23 -7.84 -18.33
C ILE A 74 -14.36 -7.36 -19.77
N THR A 75 -14.82 -6.12 -19.92
CA THR A 75 -14.81 -5.45 -21.21
C THR A 75 -13.49 -4.70 -21.39
N ILE A 76 -12.76 -4.99 -22.46
CA ILE A 76 -11.58 -4.24 -22.88
C ILE A 76 -11.86 -3.54 -24.21
N GLU A 77 -11.34 -2.33 -24.37
CA GLU A 77 -11.34 -1.63 -25.66
C GLU A 77 -10.01 -1.90 -26.38
N ALA A 78 -10.08 -2.58 -27.52
CA ALA A 78 -8.92 -2.84 -28.37
C ALA A 78 -9.28 -2.53 -29.82
N PHE A 79 -8.46 -1.73 -30.49
CA PHE A 79 -8.67 -1.33 -31.89
C PHE A 79 -10.06 -0.71 -32.16
N GLY A 80 -10.57 0.09 -31.21
CA GLY A 80 -11.89 0.73 -31.31
C GLY A 80 -13.07 -0.24 -31.21
N LYS A 81 -12.84 -1.48 -30.76
CA LYS A 81 -13.87 -2.48 -30.49
C LYS A 81 -13.87 -2.83 -29.01
N GLN A 82 -15.07 -2.97 -28.46
CA GLN A 82 -15.26 -3.55 -27.13
C GLN A 82 -15.31 -5.07 -27.26
N ILE A 83 -14.44 -5.75 -26.51
CA ILE A 83 -14.33 -7.21 -26.48
C ILE A 83 -14.47 -7.65 -25.04
N GLU A 84 -15.28 -8.67 -24.80
CA GLU A 84 -15.35 -9.34 -23.52
C GLU A 84 -14.30 -10.45 -23.45
N ILE A 85 -13.49 -10.44 -22.41
CA ILE A 85 -12.51 -11.48 -22.12
C ILE A 85 -12.68 -11.97 -20.68
N PRO A 86 -12.33 -13.23 -20.37
CA PRO A 86 -12.27 -13.68 -18.99
C PRO A 86 -11.33 -12.80 -18.15
N PHE A 87 -11.57 -12.73 -16.84
CA PHE A 87 -10.64 -12.08 -15.93
C PHE A 87 -9.24 -12.71 -16.01
N THR A 88 -8.22 -11.87 -15.97
CA THR A 88 -6.82 -12.26 -15.76
C THR A 88 -6.42 -11.96 -14.33
N ALA A 89 -5.27 -12.47 -13.89
CA ALA A 89 -4.74 -12.14 -12.57
C ALA A 89 -4.58 -10.62 -12.39
N ASP A 90 -3.98 -9.95 -13.38
CA ASP A 90 -3.75 -8.49 -13.34
C ASP A 90 -5.07 -7.71 -13.34
N SER A 91 -6.04 -8.09 -14.17
CA SER A 91 -7.32 -7.38 -14.19
C SER A 91 -8.12 -7.61 -12.90
N THR A 92 -7.99 -8.78 -12.28
CA THR A 92 -8.55 -9.05 -10.96
C THR A 92 -7.90 -8.16 -9.90
N HIS A 93 -6.58 -7.99 -9.93
CA HIS A 93 -5.88 -7.08 -9.03
C HIS A 93 -6.34 -5.62 -9.21
N GLU A 94 -6.46 -5.14 -10.45
CA GLU A 94 -6.92 -3.78 -10.73
C GLU A 94 -8.38 -3.58 -10.29
N MET A 95 -9.26 -4.56 -10.52
CA MET A 95 -10.64 -4.54 -10.03
C MET A 95 -10.68 -4.44 -8.49
N LEU A 96 -9.94 -5.32 -7.80
CA LEU A 96 -9.87 -5.29 -6.34
C LEU A 96 -9.28 -3.97 -5.84
N THR A 97 -8.30 -3.41 -6.54
CA THR A 97 -7.73 -2.09 -6.22
C THR A 97 -8.74 -0.97 -6.38
N ALA A 98 -9.54 -0.99 -7.45
CA ALA A 98 -10.60 0.00 -7.66
C ALA A 98 -11.71 -0.08 -6.60
N LEU A 99 -12.10 -1.30 -6.19
CA LEU A 99 -13.18 -1.51 -5.22
C LEU A 99 -12.73 -1.30 -3.77
N CYS A 100 -11.52 -1.77 -3.43
CA CYS A 100 -11.04 -1.84 -2.05
C CYS A 100 -9.97 -0.80 -1.71
N GLY A 101 -9.51 0.00 -2.68
CA GLY A 101 -8.40 0.95 -2.51
C GLY A 101 -8.74 2.22 -1.72
N HIS A 102 -10.00 2.47 -1.39
CA HIS A 102 -10.46 3.67 -0.67
C HIS A 102 -10.22 3.61 0.84
N VAL A 103 -8.96 3.33 1.24
CA VAL A 103 -8.57 3.02 2.63
C VAL A 103 -7.79 4.14 3.33
N GLY A 104 -7.39 5.17 2.58
CA GLY A 104 -6.69 6.32 3.11
C GLY A 104 -7.54 7.23 3.99
N ASP A 105 -6.88 8.17 4.66
CA ASP A 105 -7.55 9.20 5.46
C ASP A 105 -8.61 9.93 4.61
N GLY A 106 -9.82 10.04 5.14
CA GLY A 106 -10.96 10.64 4.43
C GLY A 106 -11.48 9.83 3.24
N GLY A 107 -11.17 8.54 3.12
CA GLY A 107 -11.59 7.68 2.00
C GLY A 107 -10.75 7.87 0.73
N LYS A 108 -9.55 8.47 0.86
CA LYS A 108 -8.61 8.62 -0.25
C LYS A 108 -8.30 7.24 -0.85
N ALA A 109 -8.33 7.17 -2.19
CA ALA A 109 -7.85 6.00 -2.92
C ALA A 109 -6.32 5.90 -2.78
N ILE A 110 -5.85 4.77 -2.29
CA ILE A 110 -4.43 4.43 -2.12
C ILE A 110 -4.22 3.03 -2.70
N ARG A 111 -3.19 2.86 -3.54
CA ARG A 111 -2.83 1.57 -4.12
C ARG A 111 -1.95 0.78 -3.14
N LEU A 112 -1.97 -0.55 -3.21
CA LEU A 112 -1.08 -1.38 -2.39
C LEU A 112 0.41 -1.04 -2.59
N SER A 113 0.79 -0.59 -3.80
CA SER A 113 2.15 -0.15 -4.13
C SER A 113 2.52 1.22 -3.56
N ASP A 114 1.55 2.02 -3.10
CA ASP A 114 1.83 3.38 -2.65
C ASP A 114 2.61 3.37 -1.33
N PRO A 115 3.55 4.32 -1.16
CA PRO A 115 4.27 4.48 0.11
C PRO A 115 3.35 4.92 1.25
N ASP A 116 2.21 5.55 0.93
CA ASP A 116 1.18 5.95 1.89
C ASP A 116 0.35 4.77 2.42
N MET A 117 0.48 3.57 1.83
CA MET A 117 -0.17 2.34 2.26
C MET A 117 0.62 1.68 3.39
N GLY A 118 0.25 1.99 4.63
CA GLY A 118 0.80 1.39 5.84
C GLY A 118 0.10 0.09 6.25
N ILE A 119 0.50 -0.46 7.39
CA ILE A 119 -0.04 -1.71 7.96
C ILE A 119 -1.56 -1.65 8.15
N GLY A 120 -2.09 -0.52 8.62
CA GLY A 120 -3.50 -0.33 8.93
C GLY A 120 -4.37 -0.20 7.67
N GLU A 121 -3.91 0.59 6.69
CA GLU A 121 -4.60 0.69 5.40
C GLU A 121 -4.57 -0.63 4.63
N CYS A 122 -3.46 -1.37 4.72
CA CYS A 122 -3.35 -2.69 4.10
C CYS A 122 -4.34 -3.70 4.70
N MET A 123 -4.54 -3.71 6.02
CA MET A 123 -5.58 -4.55 6.63
C MET A 123 -6.99 -4.16 6.19
N LYS A 124 -7.31 -2.87 6.12
CA LYS A 124 -8.62 -2.41 5.61
C LYS A 124 -8.84 -2.85 4.17
N PHE A 125 -7.79 -2.79 3.35
CA PHE A 125 -7.81 -3.27 1.98
C PHE A 125 -8.13 -4.77 1.93
N ILE A 126 -7.39 -5.58 2.72
CA ILE A 126 -7.62 -7.03 2.85
C ILE A 126 -9.04 -7.34 3.32
N ASP A 127 -9.58 -6.57 4.28
CA ASP A 127 -10.96 -6.71 4.74
C ASP A 127 -11.97 -6.43 3.62
N GLY A 128 -11.73 -5.41 2.80
CA GLY A 128 -12.53 -5.15 1.60
C GLY A 128 -12.50 -6.31 0.62
N VAL A 129 -11.32 -6.88 0.37
CA VAL A 129 -11.15 -8.04 -0.53
C VAL A 129 -11.87 -9.28 0.03
N LEU A 130 -11.86 -9.49 1.35
CA LEU A 130 -12.61 -10.57 2.00
C LEU A 130 -14.12 -10.39 1.87
N ASN A 131 -14.63 -9.15 1.86
CA ASN A 131 -16.04 -8.90 1.60
C ASN A 131 -16.41 -9.26 0.15
N ILE A 132 -15.55 -8.92 -0.82
CA ILE A 132 -15.74 -9.35 -2.22
C ILE A 132 -15.76 -10.89 -2.32
N ALA A 133 -14.85 -11.58 -1.64
CA ALA A 133 -14.84 -13.04 -1.60
C ALA A 133 -16.14 -13.61 -1.01
N ALA A 134 -16.69 -12.97 0.03
CA ALA A 134 -17.95 -13.36 0.63
C ALA A 134 -19.14 -13.13 -0.32
N ASP A 135 -19.15 -12.01 -1.05
CA ASP A 135 -20.18 -11.68 -2.06
C ASP A 135 -20.15 -12.65 -3.25
N LEU A 136 -18.97 -13.20 -3.58
CA LEU A 136 -18.78 -14.28 -4.55
C LEU A 136 -19.14 -15.67 -4.00
N GLY A 137 -19.59 -15.77 -2.74
CA GLY A 137 -20.00 -17.05 -2.13
C GLY A 137 -18.85 -18.02 -1.85
N MET A 138 -17.63 -17.51 -1.68
CA MET A 138 -16.44 -18.32 -1.42
C MET A 138 -16.42 -18.90 -0.01
N ASN A 139 -15.58 -19.93 0.22
CA ASN A 139 -15.38 -20.53 1.55
C ASN A 139 -14.61 -19.58 2.48
N MET A 140 -15.35 -18.77 3.22
CA MET A 140 -14.77 -17.75 4.11
C MET A 140 -13.98 -18.33 5.28
N ASP A 141 -14.31 -19.53 5.77
CA ASP A 141 -13.60 -20.14 6.89
C ASP A 141 -12.16 -20.51 6.47
N GLY A 142 -12.02 -21.07 5.26
CA GLY A 142 -10.71 -21.42 4.70
C GLY A 142 -9.83 -20.20 4.42
N LEU A 143 -10.43 -19.12 3.90
CA LEU A 143 -9.69 -17.88 3.64
C LEU A 143 -9.25 -17.23 4.96
N LYS A 144 -10.18 -17.03 5.90
CA LYS A 144 -9.90 -16.34 7.18
C LYS A 144 -8.95 -17.11 8.09
N ALA A 145 -8.86 -18.44 7.97
CA ALA A 145 -7.94 -19.24 8.78
C ALA A 145 -6.45 -18.88 8.59
N LYS A 146 -6.10 -18.26 7.45
CA LYS A 146 -4.73 -17.83 7.15
C LYS A 146 -4.54 -16.32 7.24
N ARG A 147 -5.54 -15.60 7.74
CA ARG A 147 -5.50 -14.13 7.86
C ARG A 147 -4.41 -13.72 8.86
N PRO A 148 -3.50 -12.80 8.51
CA PRO A 148 -2.48 -12.31 9.42
C PRO A 148 -3.09 -11.43 10.51
N GLU A 149 -2.49 -11.47 11.70
CA GLU A 149 -2.82 -10.54 12.78
C GLU A 149 -2.17 -9.16 12.55
N LEU A 150 -2.72 -8.13 13.20
CA LEU A 150 -2.24 -6.76 13.05
C LEU A 150 -0.94 -6.60 13.86
N GLY A 151 0.21 -6.80 13.20
CA GLY A 151 1.53 -6.67 13.82
C GLY A 151 2.47 -7.88 13.67
N GLU A 152 2.08 -8.90 12.90
CA GLU A 152 2.95 -10.03 12.50
C GLU A 152 3.79 -9.76 11.24
#